data_AF-A0A925XB50-F1
#
_entry.id   AF-A0A925XB50-F1
#
_cell.length_a   1.000
_cell.length_b   1.000
_cell.length_c   1.000
_cell.angle_alpha   90.00
_cell.angle_beta   90.00
_cell.angle_gamma   90.00
#
_symmetry.space_group_name_H-M   'P 1'
#
loop_
_entity.id
_entity.type
_entity.pdbx_description
1 polymer ?
#
loop_
_entity_poly.entity_id
_entity_poly.type
_entity_poly.pdbx_seq_one_letter_code
_entity_poly.pdbx_strand_id
1 'polypeptide(L)'
;MSPENHFKSLLLNLYDQYRQERDLDLPESQFYPIIFAFPSLLIVACDGIVDESEKQYIDFIATNLAFSYSTEGLSETQMQHLSRIYVDEFDYLLKHLDSYENRFLDVLNEYLNENQLDKGEVREMIVNSAEVSDGISDVEQQTIEKLSNALHLGQI
;
A
#
# COMPACT_ATOMS: atom_id res chain seq x y z
N MET A 1 -24.99 -1.84 11.63
CA MET A 1 -23.71 -2.58 11.61
C MET A 1 -22.73 -1.79 12.47
N SER A 2 -21.92 -2.44 13.30
CA SER A 2 -20.84 -1.73 13.98
C SER A 2 -19.74 -1.34 12.96
N PRO A 3 -18.97 -0.28 13.21
CA PRO A 3 -17.88 0.15 12.33
C PRO A 3 -16.93 -0.99 11.94
N GLU A 4 -16.43 -1.76 12.92
CA GLU A 4 -15.52 -2.91 12.71
C GLU A 4 -16.04 -3.95 11.68
N ASN A 5 -17.36 -4.06 11.52
CA ASN A 5 -17.96 -4.97 10.54
C ASN A 5 -17.97 -4.40 9.12
N HIS A 6 -17.82 -3.08 8.95
CA HIS A 6 -17.81 -2.39 7.66
C HIS A 6 -16.45 -2.49 6.98
N PHE A 7 -15.35 -2.08 7.64
CA PHE A 7 -13.99 -2.23 7.10
C PHE A 7 -13.73 -3.68 6.66
N LYS A 8 -13.98 -4.64 7.54
CA LYS A 8 -13.76 -6.07 7.25
C LYS A 8 -14.55 -6.54 6.03
N SER A 9 -15.79 -6.08 5.86
CA SER A 9 -16.62 -6.39 4.70
C SER A 9 -16.04 -5.79 3.41
N LEU A 10 -15.53 -4.55 3.47
CA LEU A 10 -14.91 -3.91 2.31
C LEU A 10 -13.58 -4.60 1.93
N LEU A 11 -12.74 -4.93 2.92
CA LEU A 11 -11.50 -5.67 2.71
C LEU A 11 -11.76 -7.03 2.06
N LEU A 12 -12.70 -7.80 2.59
CA LEU A 12 -13.09 -9.11 2.04
C LEU A 12 -13.57 -9.01 0.59
N ASN A 13 -14.42 -8.02 0.31
CA ASN A 13 -14.93 -7.79 -1.04
C ASN A 13 -13.79 -7.42 -2.00
N LEU A 14 -12.90 -6.51 -1.59
CA LEU A 14 -11.74 -6.13 -2.40
C LEU A 14 -10.82 -7.34 -2.65
N TYR A 15 -10.52 -8.13 -1.62
CA TYR A 15 -9.72 -9.34 -1.72
C TYR A 15 -10.35 -10.36 -2.69
N ASP A 16 -11.65 -10.63 -2.59
CA ASP A 16 -12.33 -11.57 -3.48
C ASP A 16 -12.37 -11.09 -4.93
N GLN A 17 -12.58 -9.80 -5.17
CA GLN A 17 -12.49 -9.21 -6.51
C GLN A 17 -11.06 -9.33 -7.06
N TYR A 18 -10.07 -8.96 -6.24
CA TYR A 18 -8.67 -8.98 -6.63
C TYR A 18 -8.24 -10.39 -7.04
N ARG A 19 -8.63 -11.42 -6.28
CA ARG A 19 -8.34 -12.82 -6.61
C ARG A 19 -9.05 -13.38 -7.85
N GLN A 20 -10.12 -12.75 -8.29
CA GLN A 20 -10.77 -13.14 -9.55
C GLN A 20 -9.97 -12.65 -10.76
N GLU A 21 -9.25 -11.54 -10.61
CA GLU A 21 -8.42 -10.93 -11.64
C GLU A 21 -6.96 -11.42 -11.57
N ARG A 22 -6.50 -11.82 -10.37
CA ARG A 22 -5.13 -12.23 -10.05
C ARG A 22 -5.10 -13.57 -9.36
N ASP A 23 -4.23 -14.48 -9.84
CA ASP A 23 -3.93 -15.71 -9.11
C ASP A 23 -3.01 -15.40 -7.92
N LEU A 24 -3.63 -14.96 -6.83
CA LEU A 24 -2.95 -14.50 -5.63
C LEU A 24 -2.85 -15.65 -4.61
N ASP A 25 -1.64 -16.19 -4.44
CA ASP A 25 -1.32 -17.22 -3.44
C ASP A 25 -1.02 -16.60 -2.07
N LEU A 26 -1.99 -15.87 -1.54
CA LEU A 26 -1.86 -15.14 -0.29
C LEU A 26 -3.20 -15.13 0.47
N PRO A 27 -3.23 -15.49 1.76
CA PRO A 27 -4.45 -15.46 2.57
C PRO A 27 -4.91 -14.03 2.85
N GLU A 28 -6.21 -13.86 3.10
CA GLU A 28 -6.83 -12.55 3.43
C GLU A 28 -6.05 -11.76 4.49
N SER A 29 -5.56 -12.43 5.54
CA SER A 29 -4.82 -11.80 6.65
C SER A 29 -3.50 -11.14 6.23
N GLN A 30 -2.99 -11.48 5.05
CA GLN A 30 -1.75 -10.93 4.48
C GLN A 30 -2.04 -9.98 3.31
N PHE A 31 -3.31 -9.72 2.98
CA PHE A 31 -3.66 -8.90 1.82
C PHE A 31 -3.62 -7.41 2.15
N TYR A 32 -3.99 -7.07 3.39
CA TYR A 32 -4.04 -5.69 3.86
C TYR A 32 -2.72 -4.90 3.68
N PRO A 33 -1.52 -5.45 3.93
CA PRO A 33 -0.26 -4.77 3.63
C PRO A 33 -0.13 -4.23 2.21
N ILE A 34 -0.76 -4.89 1.22
CA ILE A 34 -0.76 -4.43 -0.17
C ILE A 34 -1.57 -3.12 -0.29
N ILE A 35 -2.71 -3.06 0.37
CA ILE A 35 -3.57 -1.86 0.42
C ILE A 35 -2.87 -0.74 1.18
N PHE A 36 -2.21 -1.08 2.29
CA PHE A 36 -1.49 -0.12 3.12
C PHE A 36 -0.35 0.58 2.38
N ALA A 37 0.37 -0.15 1.53
CA ALA A 37 1.47 0.39 0.71
C ALA A 37 1.00 1.13 -0.55
N PHE A 38 -0.27 1.01 -0.92
CA PHE A 38 -0.77 1.55 -2.19
C PHE A 38 -0.55 3.06 -2.38
N PRO A 39 -0.69 3.93 -1.35
CA PRO A 39 -0.35 5.35 -1.48
C PRO A 39 1.10 5.60 -1.90
N SER A 40 2.06 4.79 -1.43
CA SER A 40 3.47 4.86 -1.84
C SER A 40 3.65 4.53 -3.31
N LEU A 41 2.90 3.53 -3.83
CA LEU A 41 2.94 3.18 -5.25
C LEU A 41 2.42 4.32 -6.14
N LEU A 42 1.38 5.02 -5.68
CA LEU A 42 0.84 6.18 -6.39
C LEU A 42 1.85 7.33 -6.47
N ILE A 43 2.61 7.56 -5.39
CA ILE A 43 3.68 8.58 -5.38
C ILE A 43 4.79 8.21 -6.35
N VAL A 44 5.36 7.00 -6.20
CA VAL A 44 6.47 6.52 -7.06
C VAL A 44 6.10 6.50 -8.55
N ALA A 45 4.84 6.31 -8.90
CA ALA A 45 4.43 6.26 -10.30
C ALA A 45 3.82 7.57 -10.83
N CYS A 46 3.73 8.64 -10.02
CA CYS A 46 2.92 9.80 -10.37
C CYS A 46 3.46 10.60 -11.57
N ASP A 47 4.77 10.53 -11.82
CA ASP A 47 5.41 11.18 -12.97
C ASP A 47 5.41 10.29 -14.25
N GLY A 48 4.95 9.04 -14.11
CA GLY A 48 4.85 8.04 -15.18
C GLY A 48 6.14 7.27 -15.47
N ILE A 49 7.21 7.45 -14.72
CA ILE A 49 8.50 6.78 -14.91
C ILE A 49 9.01 6.25 -13.57
N VAL A 50 8.88 4.95 -13.34
CA VAL A 50 9.51 4.30 -12.18
C VAL A 50 10.99 4.06 -12.47
N ASP A 51 11.88 4.74 -11.76
CA ASP A 51 13.33 4.58 -11.88
C ASP A 51 13.88 3.47 -10.96
N GLU A 52 15.20 3.25 -11.03
CA GLU A 52 15.87 2.20 -10.26
C GLU A 52 15.83 2.46 -8.73
N SER A 53 15.92 3.72 -8.31
CA SER A 53 15.89 4.09 -6.89
C SER A 53 14.49 3.86 -6.33
N GLU A 54 13.46 4.27 -7.07
CA GLU A 54 12.06 4.04 -6.73
C GLU A 54 11.73 2.57 -6.69
N LYS A 55 12.21 1.79 -7.68
CA LYS A 55 12.04 0.34 -7.70
C LYS A 55 12.69 -0.32 -6.48
N GLN A 56 13.91 0.07 -6.12
CA GLN A 56 14.58 -0.42 -4.92
C GLN A 56 13.81 -0.08 -3.64
N TYR A 57 13.21 1.10 -3.58
CA TYR A 57 12.38 1.50 -2.45
C TYR A 57 11.08 0.68 -2.35
N ILE A 58 10.41 0.39 -3.46
CA ILE A 58 9.24 -0.50 -3.48
C ILE A 58 9.61 -1.91 -3.01
N ASP A 59 10.75 -2.44 -3.45
CA ASP A 59 11.25 -3.74 -2.99
C ASP A 59 11.59 -3.74 -1.48
N PHE A 60 12.10 -2.61 -0.98
CA PHE A 60 12.32 -2.39 0.45
C PHE A 60 11.01 -2.38 1.25
N ILE A 61 9.96 -1.69 0.77
CA ILE A 61 8.62 -1.72 1.40
C ILE A 61 8.10 -3.16 1.45
N ALA A 62 8.12 -3.87 0.32
CA ALA A 62 7.66 -5.26 0.23
C ALA A 62 8.38 -6.16 1.23
N THR A 63 9.69 -6.00 1.37
CA THR A 63 10.49 -6.73 2.35
C THR A 63 10.05 -6.40 3.78
N ASN A 64 9.97 -5.12 4.16
CA ASN A 64 9.59 -4.75 5.52
C ASN A 64 8.19 -5.22 5.91
N LEU A 65 7.23 -5.14 4.99
CA LEU A 65 5.87 -5.63 5.20
C LEU A 65 5.82 -7.14 5.40
N ALA A 66 6.69 -7.92 4.74
CA ALA A 66 6.77 -9.35 5.00
C ALA A 66 7.44 -9.66 6.35
N PHE A 67 8.43 -8.85 6.74
CA PHE A 67 9.18 -9.04 8.00
C PHE A 67 8.40 -8.62 9.25
N SER A 68 7.33 -7.81 9.12
CA SER A 68 6.44 -7.51 10.25
C SER A 68 5.77 -8.77 10.82
N TYR A 69 5.56 -9.78 9.97
CA TYR A 69 5.03 -11.11 10.36
C TYR A 69 6.04 -12.00 11.10
N SER A 70 7.27 -11.55 11.32
CA SER A 70 8.26 -12.26 12.16
C SER A 70 7.72 -12.53 13.56
N THR A 71 6.96 -11.58 14.10
CA THR A 71 6.32 -11.69 15.43
C THR A 71 5.14 -12.65 15.46
N GLU A 72 4.58 -12.99 14.29
CA GLU A 72 3.50 -13.96 14.10
C GLU A 72 4.01 -15.39 13.90
N GLY A 73 5.33 -15.61 14.00
CA GLY A 73 5.94 -16.93 13.97
C GLY A 73 6.26 -17.44 12.57
N LEU A 74 6.23 -16.59 11.54
CA LEU A 74 6.74 -16.95 10.23
C LEU A 74 8.26 -17.18 10.29
N SER A 75 8.71 -18.26 9.66
CA SER A 75 10.13 -18.52 9.46
C SER A 75 10.73 -17.53 8.45
N GLU A 76 12.05 -17.37 8.47
CA GLU A 76 12.77 -16.52 7.51
C GLU A 76 12.44 -16.88 6.05
N THR A 77 12.39 -18.17 5.72
CA THR A 77 12.03 -18.64 4.37
C THR A 77 10.61 -18.26 3.98
N GLN A 78 9.65 -18.30 4.92
CA GLN A 78 8.27 -17.88 4.67
C GLN A 78 8.19 -16.36 4.47
N MET A 79 8.92 -15.57 5.25
CA MET A 79 8.98 -14.11 5.07
C MET A 79 9.64 -13.73 3.74
N GLN A 80 10.71 -14.42 3.34
CA GLN A 80 11.33 -14.22 2.02
C GLN A 80 10.37 -14.57 0.88
N HIS A 81 9.57 -15.61 1.04
CA HIS A 81 8.54 -15.97 0.06
C HIS A 81 7.44 -14.91 -0.01
N LEU A 82 6.92 -14.47 1.14
CA LEU A 82 5.91 -13.42 1.24
C LEU A 82 6.38 -12.09 0.66
N SER A 83 7.64 -11.72 0.91
CA SER A 83 8.29 -10.54 0.33
C SER A 83 8.27 -10.59 -1.20
N ARG A 84 8.57 -11.75 -1.81
CA ARG A 84 8.50 -11.92 -3.27
C ARG A 84 7.08 -11.76 -3.80
N ILE A 85 6.09 -12.31 -3.09
CA ILE A 85 4.68 -12.11 -3.44
C ILE A 85 4.33 -10.62 -3.43
N TYR A 86 4.71 -9.88 -2.38
CA TYR A 86 4.46 -8.44 -2.33
C TYR A 86 5.17 -7.66 -3.44
N VAL A 87 6.42 -8.00 -3.78
CA VAL A 87 7.13 -7.40 -4.92
C VAL A 87 6.36 -7.63 -6.22
N ASP A 88 5.94 -8.88 -6.48
CA ASP A 88 5.20 -9.23 -7.69
C ASP A 88 3.86 -8.50 -7.78
N GLU A 89 3.18 -8.33 -6.64
CA GLU A 89 1.92 -7.59 -6.57
C GLU A 89 2.11 -6.08 -6.75
N PHE A 90 3.17 -5.50 -6.18
CA PHE A 90 3.49 -4.08 -6.41
C PHE A 90 3.85 -3.82 -7.87
N ASP A 91 4.61 -4.69 -8.51
CA ASP A 91 4.93 -4.60 -9.94
C ASP A 91 3.72 -4.74 -10.84
N TYR A 92 2.73 -5.53 -10.43
CA TYR A 92 1.44 -5.58 -11.10
C TYR A 92 0.65 -4.29 -10.89
N LEU A 93 0.53 -3.81 -9.65
CA LEU A 93 -0.25 -2.64 -9.31
C LEU A 93 0.29 -1.36 -9.95
N LEU A 94 1.61 -1.18 -10.03
CA LEU A 94 2.24 -0.05 -10.72
C LEU A 94 1.81 0.07 -12.20
N LYS A 95 1.42 -1.04 -12.83
CA LYS A 95 0.93 -1.07 -14.22
C LYS A 95 -0.59 -0.90 -14.33
N HIS A 96 -1.30 -0.92 -13.22
CA HIS A 96 -2.77 -0.94 -13.17
C HIS A 96 -3.36 0.03 -12.12
N LEU A 97 -2.60 1.06 -11.72
CA LEU A 97 -2.96 1.98 -10.63
C LEU A 97 -4.38 2.55 -10.79
N ASP A 98 -4.71 3.07 -11.96
CA ASP A 98 -6.03 3.66 -12.27
C ASP A 98 -7.19 2.68 -12.02
N SER A 99 -6.96 1.38 -12.21
CA SER A 99 -8.00 0.36 -12.01
C SER A 99 -8.28 0.08 -10.55
N TYR A 100 -7.31 0.33 -9.66
CA TYR A 100 -7.38 -0.03 -8.25
C TYR A 100 -7.47 1.18 -7.32
N GLU A 101 -7.09 2.38 -7.78
CA GLU A 101 -6.93 3.56 -6.93
C GLU A 101 -8.11 3.81 -6.02
N ASN A 102 -9.30 4.04 -6.59
CA ASN A 102 -10.48 4.34 -5.78
C ASN A 102 -10.80 3.20 -4.80
N ARG A 103 -10.75 1.95 -5.26
CA ARG A 103 -11.13 0.79 -4.44
C ARG A 103 -10.16 0.57 -3.28
N PHE A 104 -8.87 0.77 -3.51
CA PHE A 104 -7.84 0.61 -2.48
C PHE A 104 -7.85 1.77 -1.49
N LEU A 105 -7.95 3.01 -1.97
CA LEU A 105 -8.02 4.19 -1.10
C LEU A 105 -9.30 4.21 -0.26
N ASP A 106 -10.44 3.76 -0.80
CA ASP A 106 -11.69 3.65 -0.04
C ASP A 106 -11.55 2.67 1.14
N VAL A 107 -10.98 1.49 0.91
CA VAL A 107 -10.73 0.49 1.96
C VAL A 107 -9.74 1.01 2.98
N LEU A 108 -8.66 1.65 2.53
CA LEU A 108 -7.65 2.23 3.42
C LEU A 108 -8.22 3.37 4.26
N ASN A 109 -9.01 4.26 3.67
CA ASN A 109 -9.64 5.36 4.41
C ASN A 109 -10.58 4.83 5.50
N GLU A 110 -11.37 3.78 5.22
CA GLU A 110 -12.22 3.16 6.23
C GLU A 110 -11.40 2.56 7.37
N TYR A 111 -10.31 1.86 7.05
CA TYR A 111 -9.38 1.34 8.05
C TYR A 111 -8.82 2.46 8.95
N LEU A 112 -8.32 3.55 8.34
CA LEU A 112 -7.70 4.66 9.05
C LEU A 112 -8.70 5.46 9.89
N ASN A 113 -9.98 5.41 9.54
CA ASN A 113 -11.04 5.99 10.36
C ASN A 113 -11.17 5.27 11.70
N GLU A 114 -10.94 3.96 11.72
CA GLU A 114 -10.95 3.14 12.93
C GLU A 114 -9.60 3.12 13.66
N ASN A 115 -8.51 3.24 12.90
CA ASN A 115 -7.13 3.11 13.38
C ASN A 115 -6.36 4.43 13.16
N GLN A 116 -6.77 5.47 13.88
CA GLN A 116 -6.22 6.83 13.68
C GLN A 116 -4.71 6.94 13.95
N LEU A 117 -4.12 6.03 14.75
CA LEU A 117 -2.68 6.02 15.03
C LEU A 117 -1.87 5.68 13.76
N ASP A 118 -2.40 4.79 12.93
CA ASP A 118 -1.74 4.28 11.73
C ASP A 118 -1.71 5.32 10.60
N LYS A 119 -2.49 6.41 10.73
CA LYS A 119 -2.36 7.57 9.84
C LYS A 119 -0.95 8.16 9.88
N GLY A 120 -0.26 8.08 11.03
CA GLY A 120 1.13 8.52 11.13
C GLY A 120 2.06 7.72 10.23
N GLU A 121 1.90 6.40 10.25
CA GLU A 121 2.71 5.47 9.45
C GLU A 121 2.43 5.66 7.96
N VAL A 122 1.16 5.81 7.55
CA VAL A 122 0.83 6.08 6.14
C VAL A 122 1.42 7.42 5.66
N ARG A 123 1.38 8.48 6.50
CA ARG A 123 2.03 9.75 6.17
C ARG A 123 3.53 9.60 5.98
N GLU A 124 4.18 8.92 6.92
CA GLU A 124 5.62 8.69 6.87
C GLU A 124 6.00 7.89 5.61
N MET A 125 5.24 6.85 5.27
CA MET A 125 5.44 6.10 4.04
C MET A 125 5.30 6.97 2.79
N ILE A 126 4.26 7.81 2.71
CA ILE A 126 4.05 8.74 1.57
C ILE A 126 5.25 9.70 1.42
N VAL A 127 5.69 10.33 2.51
CA VAL A 127 6.83 11.25 2.49
C VAL A 127 8.10 10.52 2.09
N ASN A 128 8.40 9.39 2.73
CA ASN A 128 9.57 8.59 2.41
C ASN A 128 9.59 8.11 0.96
N SER A 129 8.42 7.91 0.33
CA SER A 129 8.30 7.55 -1.08
C SER A 129 8.66 8.70 -2.01
N ALA A 130 8.21 9.92 -1.69
CA ALA A 130 8.50 11.12 -2.47
C ALA A 130 9.96 11.59 -2.28
N GLU A 131 10.58 11.25 -1.14
CA GLU A 131 11.98 11.57 -0.85
C GLU A 131 12.97 10.52 -1.37
N VAL A 132 12.50 9.47 -2.06
CA VAL A 132 13.39 8.49 -2.71
C VAL A 132 14.21 9.15 -3.82
N SER A 133 13.59 10.09 -4.52
CA SER A 133 14.20 10.91 -5.56
C SER A 133 14.96 12.08 -4.94
N ASP A 134 15.73 12.83 -5.75
CA ASP A 134 16.59 13.93 -5.29
C ASP A 134 15.76 15.20 -4.98
N GLY A 135 14.81 15.06 -4.04
CA GLY A 135 13.83 16.04 -3.60
C GLY A 135 12.43 15.85 -4.21
N ILE A 136 11.41 16.35 -3.50
CA ILE A 136 10.00 16.26 -3.90
C ILE A 136 9.70 17.23 -5.06
N SER A 137 9.25 16.69 -6.19
CA SER A 137 8.78 17.43 -7.36
C SER A 137 7.38 18.03 -7.18
N ASP A 138 6.99 18.95 -8.08
CA ASP A 138 5.65 19.55 -8.06
C ASP A 138 4.52 18.50 -8.26
N VAL A 139 4.78 17.42 -9.02
CA VAL A 139 3.79 16.37 -9.30
C VAL A 139 3.62 15.46 -8.07
N GLU A 140 4.72 15.10 -7.42
CA GLU A 140 4.68 14.35 -6.16
C GLU A 140 3.98 15.18 -5.08
N GLN A 141 4.30 16.47 -4.95
CA GLN A 141 3.65 17.36 -3.99
C GLN A 141 2.13 17.43 -4.21
N GLN A 142 1.67 17.56 -5.46
CA GLN A 142 0.23 17.53 -5.78
C GLN A 142 -0.41 16.18 -5.43
N THR A 143 0.32 15.08 -5.62
CA THR A 143 -0.15 13.73 -5.31
C THR A 143 -0.21 13.52 -3.79
N ILE A 144 0.77 14.00 -3.03
CA ILE A 144 0.77 14.02 -1.56
C ILE A 144 -0.46 14.76 -1.05
N GLU A 145 -0.75 15.95 -1.58
CA GLU A 145 -1.92 16.74 -1.20
C GLU A 145 -3.24 16.01 -1.52
N LYS A 146 -3.34 15.38 -2.70
CA LYS A 146 -4.49 14.56 -3.08
C LYS A 146 -4.69 13.40 -2.10
N LEU A 147 -3.63 12.66 -1.77
CA LEU A 147 -3.68 11.52 -0.86
C LEU A 147 -3.99 11.95 0.57
N SER A 148 -3.38 13.03 1.05
CA SER A 148 -3.66 13.61 2.36
C SER A 148 -5.14 13.94 2.52
N ASN A 149 -5.74 14.57 1.51
CA ASN A 149 -7.15 14.90 1.49
C ASN A 149 -8.03 13.65 1.42
N ALA A 150 -7.72 12.70 0.54
CA ALA A 150 -8.52 11.48 0.34
C ALA A 150 -8.56 10.58 1.58
N LEU A 151 -7.42 10.46 2.29
CA LEU A 151 -7.24 9.59 3.45
C LEU A 151 -7.37 10.35 4.80
N HIS A 152 -7.72 11.64 4.76
CA HIS A 152 -7.83 12.51 5.92
C HIS A 152 -6.61 12.44 6.85
N LEU A 153 -5.42 12.52 6.25
CA LEU A 153 -4.15 12.40 6.96
C LEU A 153 -3.76 13.69 7.69
N GLY A 154 -4.41 14.82 7.40
CA GLY A 154 -3.97 16.12 7.91
C GLY A 154 -2.73 16.62 7.16
N GLN A 155 -2.09 17.67 7.66
CA GLN A 155 -0.95 18.27 6.97
C GLN A 155 0.23 17.28 6.94
N ILE A 156 0.72 17.04 5.71
CA ILE A 156 1.96 16.34 5.41
C ILE A 156 2.99 17.42 5.06
#